data_AF-A0ABD0R5M7-F1
#
_entry.id   AF-A0ABD0R5M7-F1
#
_cell.length_a   1.000
_cell.length_b   1.000
_cell.length_c   1.000
_cell.angle_alpha   90.00
_cell.angle_beta   90.00
_cell.angle_gamma   90.00
#
_symmetry.space_group_name_H-M   'P 1'
#
loop_
_entity.id
_entity.type
_entity.pdbx_description
1 polymer ?
#
loop_
_entity_poly.entity_id
_entity_poly.type
_entity_poly.pdbx_seq_one_letter_code
_entity_poly.pdbx_strand_id
1 'polypeptide(L)'
;ELNFRSSKNVWGYFSVGATGGLHEFADSQFGHCFSWGENREEAISNMVVAMKELSIRGDFRTTVEYLIKLLETESFRNNDIDTGWLDHLIAEKVQ
;
A
#
# COMPACT_ATOMS: atom_id res chain seq x y z
N GLU A 1 16.11 -3.04 5.35
CA GLU A 1 16.17 -3.25 3.89
C GLU A 1 14.87 -2.80 3.26
N LEU A 2 14.95 -1.88 2.28
CA LEU A 2 13.81 -1.42 1.50
C LEU A 2 14.12 -1.69 0.03
N ASN A 3 13.34 -2.56 -0.59
CA ASN A 3 13.46 -2.92 -2.00
C ASN A 3 12.08 -2.77 -2.66
N PHE A 4 11.96 -1.73 -3.47
CA PHE A 4 10.79 -1.48 -4.30
C PHE A 4 11.20 -1.57 -5.76
N ARG A 5 10.51 -2.42 -6.52
CA ARG A 5 10.74 -2.62 -7.95
C ARG A 5 9.78 -1.75 -8.74
N SER A 6 10.28 -0.62 -9.24
CA SER A 6 9.54 0.21 -10.16
C SER A 6 9.23 -0.56 -11.46
N SER A 7 8.08 -0.30 -12.04
CA SER A 7 7.69 -0.78 -13.37
C SER A 7 7.30 0.41 -14.25
N LYS A 8 6.91 0.15 -15.51
CA LYS A 8 6.40 1.21 -16.41
C LYS A 8 5.22 1.96 -15.80
N ASN A 9 4.35 1.25 -15.08
CA ASN A 9 3.06 1.74 -14.61
C ASN A 9 3.00 1.90 -13.09
N VAL A 10 4.08 1.58 -12.37
CA VAL A 10 4.13 1.69 -10.90
C VAL A 10 5.48 2.26 -10.47
N TRP A 11 5.44 3.32 -9.69
CA TRP A 11 6.64 3.96 -9.14
C TRP A 11 6.37 4.43 -7.71
N GLY A 12 7.41 4.76 -6.97
CA GLY A 12 7.27 5.20 -5.60
C GLY A 12 8.52 5.89 -5.09
N TYR A 13 8.36 6.66 -4.02
CA TYR A 13 9.46 7.32 -3.32
C TYR A 13 9.33 7.09 -1.82
N PHE A 14 10.46 7.11 -1.12
CA PHE A 14 10.56 6.79 0.30
C PHE A 14 11.47 7.80 1.00
N SER A 15 11.10 8.20 2.21
CA SER A 15 11.87 9.13 3.05
C SER A 15 12.96 8.43 3.86
N VAL A 16 12.95 7.09 3.92
CA VAL A 16 13.90 6.27 4.67
C VAL A 16 14.75 5.43 3.73
N GLY A 17 16.08 5.52 3.87
CA GLY A 17 17.04 4.70 3.13
C GLY A 17 17.23 3.31 3.73
N ALA A 18 17.99 2.43 3.06
CA ALA A 18 18.14 1.01 3.45
C ALA A 18 18.68 0.78 4.88
N THR A 19 19.45 1.73 5.41
CA THR A 19 20.04 1.74 6.77
C THR A 19 19.46 2.83 7.67
N GLY A 20 18.44 3.56 7.21
CA GLY A 20 17.78 4.61 7.99
C GLY A 20 16.78 4.03 9.00
N GLY A 21 16.61 4.71 10.13
CA GLY A 21 15.60 4.40 11.13
C GLY A 21 14.46 5.41 11.12
N LEU A 22 13.29 5.01 11.61
CA LEU A 22 12.17 5.90 11.89
C LEU A 22 12.22 6.28 13.38
N HIS A 23 12.30 7.56 13.72
CA HIS A 23 12.26 8.02 15.12
C HIS A 23 10.84 8.44 15.53
N GLU A 24 10.57 8.52 16.83
CA GLU A 24 9.23 8.79 17.37
C GLU A 24 8.61 10.12 16.92
N PHE A 25 9.44 11.13 16.62
CA PHE A 25 8.99 12.42 16.09
C PHE A 25 8.80 12.46 14.56
N ALA A 26 9.02 11.35 13.85
CA ALA A 26 8.83 11.27 12.40
C ALA A 26 7.40 10.82 12.07
N ASP A 27 6.92 11.16 10.88
CA ASP A 27 5.67 10.62 10.38
C ASP A 27 5.79 9.09 10.20
N SER A 28 4.76 8.36 10.60
CA SER A 28 4.64 6.92 10.35
C SER A 28 4.59 6.57 8.86
N GLN A 29 4.15 7.51 8.00
CA GLN A 29 4.23 7.36 6.56
C GLN A 29 5.64 7.70 6.07
N PHE A 30 6.39 6.67 5.69
CA PHE A 30 7.76 6.82 5.16
C PHE A 30 7.86 6.56 3.65
N GLY A 31 6.75 6.33 2.95
CA GLY A 31 6.75 6.02 1.54
C GLY A 31 5.41 6.23 0.86
N HIS A 32 5.48 6.48 -0.44
CA HIS A 32 4.31 6.63 -1.29
C HIS A 32 4.53 5.87 -2.60
N CYS A 33 3.56 5.04 -2.98
CA CYS A 33 3.53 4.31 -4.24
C CYS A 33 2.39 4.83 -5.10
N PHE A 34 2.64 4.98 -6.40
CA PHE A 34 1.70 5.46 -7.40
C PHE A 34 1.59 4.41 -8.49
N SER A 35 0.36 4.09 -8.88
CA SER A 35 0.09 3.24 -10.02
C SER A 35 -0.73 3.97 -11.06
N TRP A 36 -0.46 3.64 -12.32
CA TRP A 36 -1.17 4.13 -13.49
C TRP A 36 -1.75 2.95 -14.27
N GLY A 37 -2.84 3.21 -14.99
CA GLY A 37 -3.49 2.30 -15.94
C GLY A 37 -4.46 3.11 -16.80
N GLU A 38 -4.90 2.56 -17.93
CA GLU A 38 -5.88 3.22 -18.81
C GLU A 38 -7.26 3.34 -18.16
N ASN A 39 -7.54 2.44 -17.20
CA ASN A 39 -8.73 2.45 -16.37
C ASN A 39 -8.39 2.11 -14.91
N ARG A 40 -9.42 2.18 -14.06
CA ARG A 40 -9.32 1.97 -12.62
C ARG A 40 -8.86 0.56 -12.28
N GLU A 41 -9.42 -0.43 -12.97
CA GLU A 41 -9.16 -1.85 -12.76
C GLU A 41 -7.69 -2.19 -13.07
N GLU A 42 -7.15 -1.62 -14.16
CA GLU A 42 -5.75 -1.80 -14.54
C GLU A 42 -4.81 -1.16 -13.51
N ALA A 43 -5.09 0.08 -13.06
CA ALA A 43 -4.28 0.74 -12.03
C ALA A 43 -4.29 -0.04 -10.70
N ILE A 44 -5.45 -0.59 -10.31
CA ILE A 44 -5.57 -1.44 -9.11
C ILE A 44 -4.73 -2.71 -9.28
N SER A 45 -4.86 -3.40 -10.42
CA SER A 45 -4.10 -4.62 -10.72
C SER A 45 -2.58 -4.38 -10.70
N ASN A 46 -2.14 -3.30 -11.37
CA ASN A 46 -0.74 -2.89 -11.39
C ASN A 46 -0.21 -2.61 -9.96
N MET A 47 -0.98 -1.90 -9.12
CA MET A 47 -0.60 -1.64 -7.73
C MET A 47 -0.50 -2.92 -6.91
N VAL A 48 -1.46 -3.84 -7.02
CA VAL A 48 -1.47 -5.11 -6.28
C VAL A 48 -0.23 -5.96 -6.62
N VAL A 49 0.15 -6.04 -7.89
CA VAL A 49 1.36 -6.76 -8.32
C VAL A 49 2.62 -6.11 -7.70
N ALA A 50 2.76 -4.79 -7.81
CA ALA A 50 3.92 -4.09 -7.27
C ALA A 50 4.02 -4.20 -5.74
N MET A 51 2.90 -4.13 -5.02
CA MET A 51 2.87 -4.30 -3.56
C MET A 51 3.23 -5.72 -3.13
N LYS A 52 2.87 -6.76 -3.90
CA LYS A 52 3.28 -8.15 -3.62
C LYS A 52 4.79 -8.36 -3.80
N GLU A 53 5.44 -7.54 -4.63
CA GLU A 53 6.89 -7.56 -4.84
C GLU A 53 7.67 -6.62 -3.91
N LEU A 54 6.97 -5.71 -3.20
CA LEU A 54 7.58 -4.76 -2.27
C LEU A 54 8.11 -5.49 -1.04
N SER A 55 9.43 -5.44 -0.85
CA SER A 55 10.08 -5.98 0.34
C SER A 55 10.54 -4.85 1.24
N ILE A 56 9.90 -4.73 2.41
CA ILE A 56 10.31 -3.83 3.48
C ILE A 56 10.61 -4.68 4.71
N ARG A 57 11.89 -4.78 5.07
CA ARG A 57 12.37 -5.42 6.29
C ARG A 57 12.94 -4.36 7.22
N GLY A 58 12.29 -4.15 8.35
CA GLY A 58 12.75 -3.28 9.42
C GLY A 58 12.24 -3.80 10.76
N ASP A 59 12.57 -3.10 11.84
CA ASP A 59 12.14 -3.44 13.20
C ASP A 59 10.66 -3.11 13.46
N PHE A 60 9.93 -2.71 12.42
CA PHE A 60 8.51 -2.34 12.46
C PHE A 60 7.71 -3.11 11.41
N ARG A 61 6.42 -3.30 11.69
CA ARG A 61 5.45 -3.84 10.73
C ARG A 61 5.01 -2.75 9.77
N THR A 62 4.68 -3.14 8.54
CA THR A 62 4.11 -2.24 7.52
C THR A 62 2.65 -2.60 7.24
N THR A 63 1.94 -1.71 6.55
CA THR A 63 0.53 -1.91 6.17
C THR A 63 0.35 -2.55 4.79
N VAL A 64 1.44 -2.95 4.11
CA VAL A 64 1.43 -3.42 2.72
C VAL A 64 0.47 -4.59 2.51
N GLU A 65 0.51 -5.59 3.40
CA GLU A 65 -0.36 -6.76 3.31
C GLU A 65 -1.85 -6.39 3.41
N TYR A 66 -2.20 -5.45 4.30
CA TYR A 66 -3.57 -5.01 4.48
C TYR A 66 -4.03 -4.13 3.31
N LEU A 67 -3.16 -3.28 2.77
CA LEU A 67 -3.44 -2.49 1.56
C LEU A 67 -3.76 -3.40 0.36
N ILE A 68 -3.00 -4.50 0.17
CA ILE A 68 -3.30 -5.49 -0.87
C ILE A 68 -4.70 -6.07 -0.69
N LYS A 69 -5.07 -6.47 0.54
CA LYS A 69 -6.42 -7.00 0.83
C LYS A 69 -7.50 -5.98 0.49
N LEU A 70 -7.35 -4.73 0.90
CA LEU A 70 -8.32 -3.66 0.60
C LEU A 70 -8.51 -3.49 -0.91
N LEU A 71 -7.42 -3.45 -1.69
CA LEU A 71 -7.47 -3.34 -3.16
C LEU A 71 -8.12 -4.56 -3.84
N GLU A 72 -8.11 -5.72 -3.19
CA GLU A 72 -8.72 -6.96 -3.68
C GLU A 72 -10.20 -7.12 -3.29
N THR A 73 -10.74 -6.29 -2.38
CA THR A 73 -12.16 -6.35 -2.00
C THR A 73 -13.10 -5.97 -3.15
N GLU A 74 -14.29 -6.59 -3.20
CA GLU A 74 -15.32 -6.25 -4.17
C GLU A 74 -15.83 -4.82 -3.99
N SER A 75 -16.01 -4.35 -2.75
CA SER A 75 -16.45 -2.98 -2.46
C SER A 75 -15.46 -1.96 -3.02
N PHE A 76 -14.16 -2.15 -2.81
CA PHE A 76 -13.16 -1.29 -3.41
C PHE A 76 -13.19 -1.41 -4.94
N ARG A 77 -13.22 -2.61 -5.53
CA ARG A 77 -13.22 -2.79 -7.00
C ARG A 77 -14.46 -2.23 -7.70
N ASN A 78 -15.62 -2.29 -7.07
CA ASN A 78 -16.88 -1.76 -7.60
C ASN A 78 -17.09 -0.27 -7.28
N ASN A 79 -16.11 0.37 -6.61
CA ASN A 79 -16.18 1.76 -6.19
C ASN A 79 -17.37 2.04 -5.24
N ASP A 80 -17.74 1.04 -4.45
CA ASP A 80 -18.82 1.08 -3.46
C ASP A 80 -18.21 1.22 -2.06
N ILE A 81 -17.65 2.41 -1.80
CA ILE A 81 -16.98 2.77 -0.55
C ILE A 81 -17.39 4.18 -0.14
N ASP A 82 -17.45 4.41 1.18
CA ASP A 82 -17.60 5.72 1.77
C ASP A 82 -16.45 6.00 2.76
N THR A 83 -16.49 7.14 3.45
CA THR A 83 -15.42 7.53 4.38
C THR A 83 -15.41 6.74 5.69
N GLY A 84 -16.46 5.94 5.99
CA GLY A 84 -16.54 5.07 7.16
C GLY A 84 -16.34 3.58 6.83
N TRP A 85 -16.28 3.21 5.55
CA TRP A 85 -16.10 1.83 5.08
C TRP A 85 -14.95 1.10 5.77
N LEU A 86 -13.79 1.75 5.87
CA LEU A 86 -12.61 1.15 6.51
C LEU A 86 -12.81 0.95 8.02
N ASP A 87 -13.48 1.90 8.70
CA ASP A 87 -13.77 1.78 10.14
C ASP A 87 -14.70 0.59 10.42
N HIS A 88 -15.68 0.35 9.55
CA HIS A 88 -16.55 -0.82 9.64
C HIS A 88 -15.78 -2.13 9.50
N LEU A 89 -14.88 -2.25 8.51
CA LEU A 89 -14.02 -3.43 8.36
C LEU A 89 -13.13 -3.68 9.59
N ILE A 90 -12.58 -2.62 10.17
CA ILE A 90 -11.77 -2.70 11.40
C ILE A 90 -12.62 -3.17 12.58
N ALA A 91 -13.83 -2.62 12.76
CA ALA A 91 -14.75 -3.00 13.83
C ALA A 91 -15.19 -4.47 13.73
N GLU A 92 -15.38 -4.97 12.51
CA GLU A 92 -15.71 -6.37 12.22
C GLU A 92 -14.52 -7.33 12.36
N LYS A 93 -13.31 -6.80 12.61
CA LYS A 93 -12.05 -7.57 12.69
C LYS A 93 -11.79 -8.39 11.43
N VAL A 94 -12.15 -7.84 10.27
CA VAL A 94 -11.78 -8.43 8.98
C VAL A 94 -10.26 -8.38 8.87
N GLN A 95 -9.61 -9.55 8.93
CA GLN A 95 -8.15 -9.67 8.92
C GLN A 95 -7.56 -9.80 7.53
#